data_AF-A0A7H8R835-F1
#
_entry.id   AF-A0A7H8R835-F1
#
_cell.length_a   1.000
_cell.length_b   1.000
_cell.length_c   1.000
_cell.angle_alpha   90.00
_cell.angle_beta   90.00
_cell.angle_gamma   90.00
#
_symmetry.space_group_name_H-M   'P 1'
#
loop_
_entity.id
_entity.type
_entity.pdbx_description
1 polymer ?
#
loop_
_entity_poly.entity_id
_entity_poly.type
_entity_poly.pdbx_seq_one_letter_code
_entity_poly.pdbx_strand_id
1 'polypeptide(L)'
;MPRCEFCSRSFGSQEALDQHTQNSPAHAPSYDCELCNRSFGSQEALDQHTQNSPAHAPSYDCELCNRSFGSQEALDQHTQNSPAHAPSYDCELCNRSFGSQEALNQHTQNSPAHAPSYDCELCNRSFSTQEALDQHTQNSPAHAPSYDCDLCNRSFSTQEALDQHTQDSPAHFQLPETPLNTFFQSFSDFTFDPDIPPNESYLALQRFYGWHRGDEESNQAWNNFQRALIEEFKLWFGAEDDLGSWHSLCRALRIEPLPRTCLDCEKAVRGLYVNIVDLIAWARNGGGEDQVRLFHSLEELREYTKRTRKIFRNNLDETGNSNVVLRHLLRFIFQGN
;
A
#
# COMPACT_ATOMS: atom_id res chain seq x y z
N MET A 1 -59.10 -86.95 -48.81
CA MET A 1 -59.69 -86.37 -47.59
C MET A 1 -58.53 -85.98 -46.68
N PRO A 2 -58.32 -84.69 -46.40
CA PRO A 2 -57.30 -84.24 -45.45
C PRO A 2 -57.57 -84.81 -44.06
N ARG A 3 -56.51 -85.22 -43.36
CA ARG A 3 -56.55 -85.87 -42.04
C ARG A 3 -55.83 -85.00 -41.02
N CYS A 4 -56.37 -84.90 -39.82
CA CYS A 4 -55.71 -84.20 -38.72
C CYS A 4 -54.45 -84.97 -38.30
N GLU A 5 -53.33 -84.27 -38.12
CA GLU A 5 -52.08 -84.88 -37.67
C GLU A 5 -52.10 -85.20 -36.18
N PHE A 6 -52.92 -84.47 -35.41
CA PHE A 6 -53.01 -84.61 -33.97
C PHE A 6 -54.14 -85.53 -33.49
N CYS A 7 -55.06 -85.94 -34.39
CA CYS A 7 -56.10 -86.92 -34.09
C CYS A 7 -56.50 -87.77 -35.31
N SER A 8 -57.14 -88.91 -35.11
CA SER A 8 -57.50 -89.83 -36.21
C SER A 8 -58.74 -89.41 -37.04
N ARG A 9 -59.10 -88.13 -37.06
CA ARG A 9 -60.26 -87.61 -37.82
C ARG A 9 -59.87 -87.17 -39.23
N SER A 10 -60.75 -87.46 -40.19
CA SER A 10 -60.62 -87.09 -41.60
C SER A 10 -61.75 -86.17 -42.01
N PHE A 11 -61.46 -85.17 -42.84
CA PHE A 11 -62.38 -84.10 -43.21
C PHE A 11 -62.64 -84.06 -44.72
N GLY A 12 -63.78 -83.50 -45.10
CA GLY A 12 -64.22 -83.41 -46.50
C GLY A 12 -63.49 -82.34 -47.32
N SER A 13 -62.91 -81.33 -46.68
CA SER A 13 -62.13 -80.25 -47.30
C SER A 13 -60.98 -79.80 -46.40
N GLN A 14 -60.05 -79.02 -46.96
CA GLN A 14 -58.94 -78.44 -46.19
C GLN A 14 -59.46 -77.40 -45.20
N GLU A 15 -60.45 -76.57 -45.58
CA GLU A 15 -61.03 -75.57 -44.66
C GLU A 15 -61.69 -76.23 -43.45
N ALA A 16 -62.32 -77.39 -43.63
CA ALA A 16 -62.92 -78.16 -42.53
C ALA A 16 -61.87 -78.76 -41.59
N LEU A 17 -60.69 -79.13 -42.12
CA LEU A 17 -59.55 -79.54 -41.29
C LEU A 17 -58.98 -78.34 -40.53
N ASP A 18 -58.78 -77.19 -41.19
CA ASP A 18 -58.20 -75.99 -40.58
C ASP A 18 -59.10 -75.46 -39.44
N GLN A 19 -60.41 -75.40 -39.66
CA GLN A 19 -61.38 -75.07 -38.61
C GLN A 19 -61.37 -76.08 -37.47
N HIS A 20 -61.19 -77.37 -37.75
CA HIS A 20 -61.08 -78.38 -36.71
C HIS A 20 -59.81 -78.19 -35.87
N THR A 21 -58.66 -77.91 -36.49
CA THR A 21 -57.41 -77.66 -35.77
C THR A 21 -57.44 -76.37 -34.96
N GLN A 22 -58.09 -75.31 -35.45
CA GLN A 22 -58.20 -74.05 -34.72
C GLN A 22 -59.20 -74.08 -33.57
N ASN A 23 -60.32 -74.81 -33.70
CA ASN A 23 -61.42 -74.74 -32.73
C ASN A 23 -61.53 -75.98 -31.82
N SER A 24 -60.73 -77.02 -32.03
CA SER A 24 -60.78 -78.20 -31.16
C SER A 24 -60.02 -77.95 -29.85
N PRO A 25 -60.63 -78.19 -28.67
CA PRO A 25 -59.96 -78.01 -27.38
C PRO A 25 -58.67 -78.83 -27.20
N ALA A 26 -58.47 -79.87 -28.01
CA ALA A 26 -57.29 -80.71 -27.94
C ALA A 26 -56.08 -80.14 -28.69
N HIS A 27 -56.29 -79.25 -29.67
CA HIS A 27 -55.25 -78.80 -30.62
C HIS A 27 -55.30 -77.31 -30.95
N ALA A 28 -56.29 -76.58 -30.44
CA ALA A 28 -56.36 -75.13 -30.57
C ALA A 28 -55.10 -74.50 -29.92
N PRO A 29 -54.46 -73.52 -30.56
CA PRO A 29 -53.34 -72.82 -29.96
C PRO A 29 -53.79 -72.08 -28.69
N SER A 30 -53.08 -72.31 -27.58
CA SER A 30 -53.25 -71.55 -26.34
C SER A 30 -52.27 -70.38 -26.30
N TYR A 31 -52.74 -69.25 -25.80
CA TYR A 31 -51.95 -68.04 -25.60
C TYR A 31 -51.82 -67.78 -24.10
N ASP A 32 -50.66 -68.10 -23.56
CA ASP A 32 -50.41 -68.04 -22.12
C ASP A 32 -49.86 -66.66 -21.72
N CYS A 33 -50.35 -66.11 -20.61
CA CYS A 33 -49.77 -64.91 -20.03
C CYS A 33 -48.45 -65.27 -19.32
N GLU A 34 -47.35 -64.60 -19.66
CA GLU A 34 -46.06 -64.87 -18.98
C GLU A 34 -46.02 -64.31 -17.56
N LEU A 35 -46.88 -63.33 -17.25
CA LEU A 35 -46.97 -62.65 -15.95
C LEU A 35 -47.97 -63.30 -15.00
N CYS A 36 -48.86 -64.17 -15.49
CA CYS A 36 -49.74 -64.97 -14.66
C CYS A 36 -50.10 -66.29 -15.35
N ASN A 37 -50.32 -67.37 -14.59
CA ASN A 37 -50.59 -68.71 -15.16
C ASN A 37 -52.01 -68.85 -15.78
N ARG A 38 -52.47 -67.89 -16.58
CA ARG A 38 -53.77 -67.91 -17.28
C ARG A 38 -53.54 -68.08 -18.78
N SER A 39 -54.34 -68.97 -19.36
CA SER A 39 -54.32 -69.31 -20.80
C SER A 39 -55.57 -68.76 -21.50
N PHE A 40 -55.39 -68.24 -22.70
CA PHE A 40 -56.44 -67.66 -23.53
C PHE A 40 -56.53 -68.36 -24.88
N GLY A 41 -57.72 -68.36 -25.48
CA GLY A 41 -57.99 -69.03 -26.77
C GLY A 41 -57.63 -68.20 -28.01
N SER A 42 -57.19 -66.96 -27.84
CA SER A 42 -56.70 -66.10 -28.92
C SER A 42 -55.69 -65.07 -28.41
N GLN A 43 -54.86 -64.53 -29.31
CA GLN A 43 -53.91 -63.46 -28.98
C GLN A 43 -54.63 -62.19 -28.54
N GLU A 44 -55.74 -61.81 -29.18
CA GLU A 44 -56.50 -60.59 -28.82
C GLU A 44 -57.06 -60.67 -27.40
N ALA A 45 -57.47 -61.87 -26.95
CA ALA A 45 -57.96 -62.08 -25.59
C ALA A 45 -56.83 -61.97 -24.56
N LEU A 46 -55.62 -62.42 -24.90
CA LEU A 46 -54.42 -62.24 -24.08
C LEU A 46 -54.02 -60.75 -24.01
N ASP A 47 -54.04 -60.02 -25.13
CA ASP A 47 -53.69 -58.60 -25.20
C ASP A 47 -54.67 -57.73 -24.39
N GLN A 48 -55.97 -58.02 -24.48
CA GLN A 48 -56.96 -57.35 -23.64
C GLN A 48 -56.79 -57.68 -22.15
N HIS A 49 -56.38 -58.91 -21.83
CA HIS A 49 -56.11 -59.29 -20.45
C HIS A 49 -54.89 -58.55 -19.88
N THR A 50 -53.80 -58.45 -20.63
CA THR A 50 -52.59 -57.74 -20.19
C THR A 50 -52.82 -56.23 -20.06
N GLN A 51 -53.58 -55.61 -20.97
CA GLN A 51 -53.91 -54.19 -20.89
C GLN A 51 -54.86 -53.83 -19.74
N ASN A 52 -55.86 -54.66 -19.46
CA ASN A 52 -56.92 -54.31 -18.50
C ASN A 52 -56.69 -54.87 -17.08
N SER A 53 -55.70 -55.74 -16.89
CA SER A 53 -55.39 -56.30 -15.58
C SER A 53 -54.59 -55.29 -14.74
N PRO A 54 -55.10 -54.86 -13.57
CA PRO A 54 -54.35 -53.99 -12.66
C PRO A 54 -53.01 -54.59 -12.21
N ALA A 55 -52.89 -55.92 -12.23
CA ALA A 55 -51.67 -56.64 -11.89
C ALA A 55 -50.57 -56.55 -12.98
N HIS A 56 -50.91 -56.06 -14.17
CA HIS A 56 -49.99 -55.89 -15.30
C HIS A 56 -49.86 -54.42 -15.72
N ALA A 57 -50.48 -53.50 -14.97
CA ALA A 57 -50.31 -52.08 -15.20
C ALA A 57 -48.86 -51.67 -14.89
N PRO A 58 -48.21 -50.83 -15.73
CA PRO A 58 -46.86 -50.35 -15.46
C PRO A 58 -46.84 -49.51 -14.19
N SER A 59 -45.91 -49.82 -13.27
CA SER A 59 -45.59 -48.98 -12.12
C SER A 59 -44.41 -48.07 -12.44
N TYR A 60 -44.49 -46.82 -12.00
CA TYR A 60 -43.44 -45.82 -12.14
C TYR A 60 -42.93 -45.48 -10.75
N ASP A 61 -41.77 -46.02 -10.40
CA ASP A 61 -41.20 -45.90 -9.07
C ASP A 61 -40.28 -44.68 -8.95
N CYS A 62 -40.40 -43.93 -7.87
CA CYS A 62 -39.46 -42.85 -7.57
C CYS A 62 -38.18 -43.45 -6.95
N GLU A 63 -37.04 -43.26 -7.61
CA GLU A 63 -35.75 -43.78 -7.12
C GLU A 63 -35.29 -43.12 -5.81
N LEU A 64 -35.80 -41.92 -5.51
CA LEU A 64 -35.43 -41.12 -4.34
C LEU A 64 -36.32 -41.37 -3.12
N CYS A 65 -37.54 -41.86 -3.34
CA CYS A 65 -38.42 -42.30 -2.26
C CYS A 65 -39.26 -43.47 -2.77
N ASN A 66 -39.28 -44.59 -2.05
CA ASN A 66 -39.90 -45.87 -2.45
C ASN A 66 -41.45 -45.80 -2.66
N ARG A 67 -41.92 -44.87 -3.47
CA ARG A 67 -43.31 -44.59 -3.82
C ARG A 67 -43.49 -44.91 -5.30
N SER A 68 -44.57 -45.64 -5.58
CA SER A 68 -44.96 -46.08 -6.92
C SER A 68 -46.15 -45.28 -7.42
N PHE A 69 -46.13 -44.93 -8.71
CA PHE A 69 -47.17 -44.17 -9.38
C PHE A 69 -47.72 -44.97 -10.57
N GLY A 70 -48.99 -44.75 -10.92
CA GLY A 70 -49.66 -45.45 -12.03
C GLY A 70 -49.40 -44.83 -13.41
N SER A 71 -48.66 -43.72 -13.48
CA SER A 71 -48.27 -43.06 -14.74
C SER A 71 -46.97 -42.27 -14.56
N GLN A 72 -46.24 -42.08 -15.66
CA GLN A 72 -45.06 -41.23 -15.70
C GLN A 72 -45.37 -39.78 -15.31
N GLU A 73 -46.50 -39.23 -15.77
CA GLU A 73 -46.90 -37.85 -15.46
C GLU A 73 -47.15 -37.63 -13.97
N ALA A 74 -47.69 -38.63 -13.27
CA ALA A 74 -47.87 -38.57 -11.82
C ALA A 74 -46.53 -38.64 -11.07
N LEU A 75 -45.55 -39.40 -11.58
CA LEU A 75 -44.18 -39.43 -11.05
C LEU A 75 -43.47 -38.10 -11.28
N ASP A 76 -43.59 -37.50 -12.46
CA ASP A 76 -42.95 -36.21 -12.79
C ASP A 76 -43.52 -35.07 -11.94
N GLN A 77 -44.84 -35.03 -11.74
CA GLN A 77 -45.44 -34.06 -10.82
C GLN A 77 -45.01 -34.29 -9.36
N HIS A 78 -44.83 -35.54 -8.96
CA HIS A 78 -44.34 -35.87 -7.63
C HIS A 78 -42.89 -35.38 -7.42
N THR A 79 -41.99 -35.64 -8.37
CA THR A 79 -40.59 -35.21 -8.27
C THR A 79 -40.47 -33.68 -8.31
N GLN A 80 -41.27 -33.01 -9.13
CA GLN A 80 -41.21 -31.55 -9.26
C GLN A 80 -41.78 -30.80 -8.04
N ASN A 81 -42.85 -31.31 -7.42
CA ASN A 81 -43.55 -30.60 -6.34
C ASN A 81 -43.16 -31.06 -4.93
N SER A 82 -42.41 -32.15 -4.80
CA SER A 82 -41.99 -32.67 -3.50
C SER A 82 -40.86 -31.80 -2.93
N PRO A 83 -41.02 -31.20 -1.73
CA PRO A 83 -39.94 -30.45 -1.07
C PRO A 83 -38.70 -31.29 -0.79
N ALA A 84 -38.85 -32.62 -0.68
CA ALA A 84 -37.75 -33.54 -0.47
C ALA A 84 -36.87 -33.75 -1.71
N HIS A 85 -37.38 -33.38 -2.90
CA HIS A 85 -36.71 -33.53 -4.19
C HIS A 85 -36.35 -32.17 -4.81
N ALA A 86 -36.67 -31.07 -4.14
CA ALA A 86 -36.30 -29.73 -4.59
C ALA A 86 -34.78 -29.56 -4.51
N PRO A 87 -34.14 -28.97 -5.55
CA PRO A 87 -32.70 -28.71 -5.51
C PRO A 87 -32.36 -27.74 -4.37
N SER A 88 -31.47 -28.17 -3.47
CA SER A 88 -30.86 -27.29 -2.46
C SER A 88 -29.57 -26.71 -3.00
N TYR A 89 -29.40 -25.41 -2.82
CA TYR A 89 -28.19 -24.67 -3.16
C TYR A 89 -27.53 -24.24 -1.85
N ASP A 90 -26.48 -24.96 -1.46
CA ASP A 90 -25.79 -24.73 -0.20
C ASP A 90 -24.70 -23.67 -0.35
N CYS A 91 -24.58 -22.79 0.64
CA CYS A 91 -23.47 -21.85 0.69
C CYS A 91 -22.21 -22.57 1.21
N GLU A 92 -21.12 -22.55 0.46
CA GLU A 92 -19.86 -23.17 0.91
C GLU A 92 -19.21 -22.42 2.09
N LEU A 93 -19.60 -21.16 2.30
CA LEU A 93 -19.04 -20.28 3.34
C LEU A 93 -19.87 -20.27 4.63
N CYS A 94 -21.10 -20.83 4.63
CA CYS A 94 -21.93 -20.95 5.83
C CYS A 94 -22.95 -22.08 5.70
N ASN A 95 -23.45 -22.60 6.82
CA ASN A 95 -24.40 -23.73 6.82
C ASN A 95 -25.85 -23.35 6.43
N ARG A 96 -26.03 -22.49 5.42
CA ARG A 96 -27.34 -22.08 4.90
C ARG A 96 -27.60 -22.66 3.53
N SER A 97 -28.82 -23.15 3.35
CA SER A 97 -29.33 -23.74 2.10
C SER A 97 -30.42 -22.87 1.51
N PHE A 98 -30.43 -22.75 0.19
CA PHE A 98 -31.40 -21.94 -0.56
C PHE A 98 -32.14 -22.79 -1.59
N GLY A 99 -33.38 -22.44 -1.90
CA GLY A 99 -34.20 -23.15 -2.88
C GLY A 99 -33.95 -22.75 -4.34
N SER A 100 -33.03 -21.82 -4.59
CA SER A 100 -32.63 -21.41 -5.94
C SER A 100 -31.21 -20.83 -5.95
N GLN A 101 -30.54 -20.95 -7.10
CA GLN A 101 -29.21 -20.35 -7.33
C GLN A 101 -29.24 -18.82 -7.19
N GLU A 102 -30.32 -18.16 -7.65
CA GLU A 102 -30.47 -16.71 -7.55
C GLU A 102 -30.49 -16.23 -6.09
N ALA A 103 -31.19 -16.96 -5.22
CA ALA A 103 -31.24 -16.65 -3.79
C ALA A 103 -29.88 -16.87 -3.11
N LEU A 104 -29.14 -17.91 -3.50
CA LEU A 104 -27.77 -18.13 -3.03
C LEU A 104 -26.83 -17.00 -3.48
N ASN A 105 -26.89 -16.59 -4.75
CA ASN A 105 -26.05 -15.51 -5.29
C ASN A 105 -26.29 -14.19 -4.56
N GLN A 106 -27.57 -13.82 -4.36
CA GLN A 106 -27.93 -12.62 -3.60
C GLN A 106 -27.47 -12.70 -2.15
N HIS A 107 -27.56 -13.88 -1.53
CA HIS A 107 -27.04 -14.10 -0.19
C HIS A 107 -25.52 -13.88 -0.12
N THR A 108 -24.76 -14.45 -1.06
CA THR A 108 -23.30 -14.31 -1.10
C THR A 108 -22.85 -12.87 -1.36
N GLN A 109 -23.56 -12.13 -2.23
CA GLN A 109 -23.21 -10.73 -2.54
C GLN A 109 -23.55 -9.76 -1.39
N ASN A 110 -24.68 -9.96 -0.71
CA ASN A 110 -25.18 -9.00 0.27
C ASN A 110 -24.79 -9.35 1.72
N SER A 111 -24.27 -10.55 1.98
CA SER A 111 -23.84 -10.94 3.32
C SER A 111 -22.53 -10.22 3.68
N PRO A 112 -22.50 -9.39 4.75
CA PRO A 112 -21.28 -8.73 5.19
C PRO A 112 -20.18 -9.72 5.58
N ALA A 113 -20.53 -10.96 5.93
CA ALA A 113 -19.59 -12.03 6.26
C ALA A 113 -18.94 -12.68 5.03
N HIS A 114 -19.44 -12.39 3.83
CA HIS A 114 -18.94 -12.94 2.56
C HIS A 114 -18.50 -11.85 1.58
N ALA A 115 -18.73 -10.58 1.92
CA ALA A 115 -18.23 -9.47 1.15
C ALA A 115 -16.69 -9.49 1.19
N PRO A 116 -16.00 -9.30 0.04
CA PRO A 116 -14.56 -9.16 0.04
C PRO A 116 -14.17 -7.94 0.87
N SER A 117 -13.36 -8.16 1.91
CA SER A 117 -12.70 -7.08 2.65
C SER A 117 -11.39 -6.75 1.96
N TYR A 118 -11.19 -5.46 1.71
CA TYR A 118 -9.95 -4.91 1.22
C TYR A 118 -9.24 -4.28 2.41
N ASP A 119 -8.33 -5.04 3.00
CA ASP A 119 -7.61 -4.64 4.20
C ASP A 119 -6.40 -3.78 3.83
N CYS A 120 -6.21 -2.68 4.54
CA CYS A 120 -5.00 -1.88 4.41
C CYS A 120 -3.84 -2.60 5.13
N GLU A 121 -2.75 -2.91 4.42
CA GLU A 121 -1.60 -3.57 5.05
C GLU A 121 -0.85 -2.66 6.02
N LEU A 122 -1.04 -1.34 5.90
CA LEU A 122 -0.36 -0.32 6.69
C LEU A 122 -1.17 0.14 7.92
N CYS A 123 -2.48 -0.12 7.94
CA CYS A 123 -3.31 0.08 9.13
C CYS A 123 -4.43 -0.95 9.16
N ASN A 124 -4.81 -1.46 10.33
CA ASN A 124 -5.83 -2.52 10.48
C ASN A 124 -7.28 -2.06 10.17
N ARG A 125 -7.47 -1.31 9.07
CA ARG A 125 -8.76 -0.86 8.55
C ARG A 125 -9.13 -1.68 7.32
N SER A 126 -10.40 -2.06 7.28
CA SER A 126 -11.00 -2.83 6.20
C SER A 126 -11.97 -1.97 5.40
N PHE A 127 -11.95 -2.13 4.09
CA PHE A 127 -12.83 -1.43 3.16
C PHE A 127 -13.67 -2.42 2.35
N SER A 128 -14.85 -1.99 1.91
CA SER A 128 -15.79 -2.83 1.14
C SER A 128 -15.47 -2.88 -0.36
N THR A 129 -14.58 -2.01 -0.85
CA THR A 129 -14.15 -1.96 -2.26
C THR A 129 -12.68 -1.61 -2.38
N GLN A 130 -12.05 -2.01 -3.49
CA GLN A 130 -10.66 -1.67 -3.79
C GLN A 130 -10.49 -0.16 -3.97
N GLU A 131 -11.43 0.53 -4.64
CA GLU A 131 -11.33 1.98 -4.86
C GLU A 131 -11.37 2.77 -3.55
N ALA A 132 -12.10 2.29 -2.54
CA ALA A 132 -12.14 2.92 -1.22
C ALA A 132 -10.82 2.71 -0.47
N LEU A 133 -10.19 1.54 -0.61
CA LEU A 133 -8.85 1.29 -0.10
C LEU A 133 -7.81 2.17 -0.80
N ASP A 134 -7.84 2.28 -2.12
CA ASP A 134 -6.89 3.09 -2.91
C ASP A 134 -6.99 4.59 -2.57
N GLN A 135 -8.21 5.11 -2.42
CA GLN A 135 -8.40 6.49 -1.95
C GLN A 135 -7.92 6.68 -0.52
N HIS A 136 -8.11 5.68 0.34
CA HIS A 136 -7.61 5.72 1.71
C HIS A 136 -6.07 5.76 1.75
N THR A 137 -5.39 4.92 0.96
CA THR A 137 -3.91 4.90 0.94
C THR A 137 -3.33 6.16 0.32
N GLN A 138 -3.92 6.69 -0.76
CA GLN A 138 -3.45 7.93 -1.40
C GLN A 138 -3.67 9.18 -0.54
N ASN A 139 -4.81 9.30 0.13
CA ASN A 139 -5.17 10.53 0.85
C ASN A 139 -4.83 10.52 2.33
N SER A 140 -4.45 9.37 2.90
CA SER A 140 -4.05 9.29 4.30
C SER A 140 -2.64 9.87 4.48
N PRO A 141 -2.46 10.92 5.31
CA PRO A 141 -1.13 11.47 5.59
C PRO A 141 -0.16 10.45 6.22
N ALA A 142 -0.70 9.36 6.79
CA ALA A 142 0.09 8.27 7.37
C ALA A 142 0.55 7.22 6.34
N HIS A 143 0.03 7.25 5.11
CA HIS A 143 0.33 6.29 4.04
C HIS A 143 0.76 6.96 2.73
N ALA A 144 0.70 8.29 2.67
CA ALA A 144 1.31 9.05 1.59
C ALA A 144 2.80 8.64 1.50
N PRO A 145 3.30 8.34 0.29
CA PRO A 145 4.70 7.98 0.12
C PRO A 145 5.57 9.13 0.66
N SER A 146 6.30 8.85 1.74
CA SER A 146 7.37 9.71 2.20
C SER A 146 8.59 9.42 1.36
N TYR A 147 9.08 10.45 0.69
CA TYR A 147 10.36 10.41 0.01
C TYR A 147 11.39 10.87 1.02
N ASP A 148 11.91 9.92 1.77
CA ASP A 148 12.89 10.17 2.81
C ASP A 148 14.26 10.36 2.19
N CYS A 149 14.97 11.40 2.63
CA CYS A 149 16.36 11.56 2.25
C CYS A 149 17.24 10.66 3.13
N ASP A 150 17.94 9.71 2.51
CA ASP A 150 18.85 8.78 3.20
C ASP A 150 20.02 9.47 3.92
N LEU A 151 20.31 10.71 3.53
CA LEU A 151 21.47 11.48 4.02
C LEU A 151 21.10 12.48 5.12
N CYS A 152 19.86 12.95 5.15
CA CYS A 152 19.34 13.72 6.28
C CYS A 152 17.89 13.30 6.46
N ASN A 153 17.51 12.81 7.65
CA ASN A 153 16.21 12.20 7.98
C ASN A 153 14.99 13.16 7.80
N ARG A 154 14.86 13.78 6.63
CA ARG A 154 13.81 14.68 6.21
C ARG A 154 12.97 13.96 5.18
N SER A 155 11.67 14.02 5.39
CA SER A 155 10.66 13.40 4.56
C SER A 155 10.03 14.44 3.64
N PHE A 156 9.88 14.10 2.37
CA PHE A 156 9.24 14.93 1.37
C PHE A 156 7.97 14.26 0.85
N SER A 157 6.99 15.07 0.44
CA SER A 157 5.71 14.59 -0.06
C SER A 157 5.76 14.13 -1.53
N THR A 158 6.83 14.45 -2.26
CA THR A 158 7.03 14.09 -3.67
C THR A 158 8.50 13.79 -3.96
N GLN A 159 8.76 12.96 -4.99
CA GLN A 159 10.11 12.66 -5.46
C GLN A 159 10.81 13.92 -5.98
N GLU A 160 10.11 14.80 -6.71
CA GLU A 160 10.70 16.04 -7.23
C GLU A 160 11.16 16.98 -6.12
N ALA A 161 10.44 17.01 -4.98
CA ALA A 161 10.83 17.80 -3.83
C ALA A 161 12.06 17.22 -3.12
N LEU A 162 12.18 15.89 -3.07
CA LEU A 162 13.39 15.20 -2.60
C LEU A 162 14.57 15.47 -3.55
N ASP A 163 14.38 15.36 -4.87
CA ASP A 163 15.43 15.59 -5.86
C ASP A 163 15.94 17.03 -5.79
N GLN A 164 15.04 18.02 -5.74
CA GLN A 164 15.41 19.42 -5.53
C GLN A 164 16.12 19.62 -4.19
N HIS A 165 15.66 18.96 -3.13
CA HIS A 165 16.32 18.99 -1.84
C HIS A 165 17.74 18.41 -1.92
N THR A 166 17.96 17.29 -2.60
CA THR A 166 19.30 16.70 -2.75
C THR A 166 20.23 17.54 -3.63
N GLN A 167 19.70 18.25 -4.63
CA GLN A 167 20.49 19.14 -5.48
C GLN A 167 20.83 20.48 -4.83
N ASP A 168 19.88 21.10 -4.13
CA ASP A 168 20.02 22.46 -3.61
C ASP A 168 20.44 22.50 -2.15
N SER A 169 20.31 21.41 -1.40
CA SER A 169 20.68 21.42 0.01
C SER A 169 22.18 21.25 0.16
N PRO A 170 22.87 22.22 0.79
CA PRO A 170 24.31 22.11 1.00
C PRO A 170 24.67 21.00 2.01
N ALA A 171 23.68 20.39 2.67
CA ALA A 171 23.84 19.19 3.50
C ALA A 171 24.14 17.91 2.68
N HIS A 172 23.76 17.87 1.39
CA HIS A 172 23.93 16.70 0.49
C HIS A 172 24.97 16.92 -0.60
N PHE A 173 25.40 18.16 -0.78
CA PHE A 173 26.69 18.44 -1.40
C PHE A 173 27.75 17.82 -0.49
N GLN A 174 28.13 16.58 -0.78
CA GLN A 174 29.35 15.98 -0.26
C GLN A 174 30.53 16.85 -0.69
N LEU A 175 30.85 17.86 0.11
CA LEU A 175 32.13 18.51 0.09
C LEU A 175 32.95 17.84 1.20
N PRO A 176 33.83 16.87 0.86
CA PRO A 176 34.86 16.43 1.80
C PRO A 176 35.80 17.58 2.23
N GLU A 177 35.75 18.73 1.54
CA GLU A 177 36.57 19.91 1.79
C GLU A 177 35.72 21.17 1.96
N THR A 178 34.99 21.29 3.07
CA THR A 178 34.50 22.62 3.46
C THR A 178 35.71 23.51 3.83
N PRO A 179 35.64 24.84 3.63
CA PRO A 179 36.74 25.75 3.97
C PRO A 179 37.34 25.54 5.38
N LEU A 180 36.50 25.22 6.37
CA LEU A 180 36.95 24.87 7.71
C LEU A 180 37.66 23.51 7.77
N ASN A 181 37.13 22.48 7.09
CA ASN A 181 37.78 21.17 7.04
C ASN A 181 39.16 21.29 6.40
N THR A 182 39.28 21.99 5.27
CA THR A 182 40.57 22.26 4.59
C THR A 182 41.54 23.00 5.52
N PHE A 183 41.05 23.98 6.30
CA PHE A 183 41.88 24.67 7.28
C PHE A 183 42.43 23.71 8.34
N PHE A 184 41.59 22.89 8.98
CA PHE A 184 42.06 21.96 10.01
C PHE A 184 42.94 20.84 9.46
N GLN A 185 42.63 20.33 8.26
CA GLN A 185 43.43 19.32 7.57
C GLN A 185 44.81 19.84 7.12
N SER A 186 45.01 21.16 7.04
CA SER A 186 46.33 21.74 6.76
C SER A 186 47.35 21.49 7.89
N PHE A 187 46.89 21.08 9.08
CA PHE A 187 47.72 20.70 10.22
C PHE A 187 47.79 19.17 10.33
N SER A 188 48.72 18.54 9.61
CA SER A 188 48.81 17.07 9.50
C SER A 188 49.00 16.33 10.82
N ASP A 189 49.61 16.99 11.81
CA ASP A 189 49.88 16.39 13.13
C ASP A 189 48.67 16.47 14.08
N PHE A 190 47.66 17.26 13.72
CA PHE A 190 46.45 17.46 14.51
C PHE A 190 45.31 16.56 14.03
N THR A 191 44.74 15.76 14.94
CA THR A 191 43.56 14.95 14.63
C THR A 191 42.31 15.82 14.68
N PHE A 192 41.78 16.16 13.50
CA PHE A 192 40.55 16.92 13.37
C PHE A 192 39.32 16.02 13.46
N ASP A 193 38.37 16.43 14.31
CA ASP A 193 37.04 15.85 14.43
C ASP A 193 36.00 16.84 13.84
N PRO A 194 35.30 16.49 12.74
CA PRO A 194 34.34 17.37 12.09
C PRO A 194 33.05 17.59 12.87
N ASP A 195 32.75 16.75 13.86
CA ASP A 195 31.52 16.80 14.67
C ASP A 195 31.61 17.83 15.80
N ILE A 196 32.82 18.29 16.12
CA ILE A 196 33.08 19.29 17.16
C ILE A 196 32.84 20.71 16.59
N PRO A 197 32.22 21.63 17.36
CA PRO A 197 32.04 23.02 16.94
C PRO A 197 33.37 23.68 16.54
N PRO A 198 33.40 24.50 15.47
CA PRO A 198 34.65 25.04 14.93
C PRO A 198 35.53 25.79 15.94
N ASN A 199 34.92 26.48 16.91
CA ASN A 199 35.65 27.17 17.98
C ASN A 199 36.34 26.21 18.94
N GLU A 200 35.72 25.07 19.24
CA GLU A 200 36.29 24.06 20.14
C GLU A 200 37.44 23.33 19.43
N SER A 201 37.27 23.00 18.16
CA SER A 201 38.34 22.44 17.32
C SER A 201 39.54 23.39 17.23
N TYR A 202 39.30 24.70 17.07
CA TYR A 202 40.39 25.68 17.09
C TYR A 202 41.07 25.80 18.47
N LEU A 203 40.32 25.74 19.57
CA LEU A 203 40.91 25.74 20.92
C LEU A 203 41.74 24.48 21.18
N ALA A 204 41.31 23.32 20.66
CA ALA A 204 42.08 22.08 20.71
C ALA A 204 43.39 22.21 19.91
N LEU A 205 43.32 22.78 18.70
CA LEU A 205 44.48 23.08 17.87
C LEU A 205 45.47 24.01 18.60
N GLN A 206 44.97 25.09 19.20
CA GLN A 206 45.79 26.04 19.96
C GLN A 206 46.51 25.37 21.15
N ARG A 207 45.82 24.45 21.85
CA ARG A 207 46.42 23.67 22.95
C ARG A 207 47.45 22.67 22.46
N PHE A 208 47.20 22.02 21.33
CA PHE A 208 48.10 21.03 20.74
C PHE A 208 49.46 21.64 20.36
N TYR A 209 49.45 22.79 19.69
CA TYR A 209 50.67 23.51 19.31
C TYR A 209 51.25 24.41 20.41
N GLY A 210 50.58 24.53 21.56
CA GLY A 210 51.06 25.33 22.70
C GLY A 210 51.10 26.84 22.44
N TRP A 211 50.30 27.35 21.50
CA TRP A 211 50.34 28.75 21.07
C TRP A 211 49.95 29.75 22.17
N HIS A 212 50.77 30.78 22.31
CA HIS A 212 50.61 31.89 23.23
C HIS A 212 50.25 33.20 22.50
N ARG A 213 49.72 34.16 23.28
CA ARG A 213 49.30 35.46 22.74
C ARG A 213 50.54 36.23 22.27
N GLY A 214 50.63 36.48 20.97
CA GLY A 214 51.74 37.21 20.36
C GLY A 214 52.58 36.37 19.40
N ASP A 215 52.38 35.05 19.37
CA ASP A 215 53.09 34.17 18.43
C ASP A 215 52.62 34.43 16.99
N GLU A 216 53.57 34.61 16.08
CA GLU A 216 53.27 34.94 14.68
C GLU A 216 52.49 33.80 13.99
N GLU A 217 52.88 32.54 14.24
CA GLU A 217 52.18 31.36 13.74
C GLU A 217 50.75 31.27 14.28
N SER A 218 50.55 31.58 15.57
CA SER A 218 49.21 31.63 16.18
C SER A 218 48.34 32.71 15.55
N ASN A 219 48.91 33.90 15.31
CA ASN A 219 48.20 35.01 14.68
C ASN A 219 47.82 34.66 13.23
N GLN A 220 48.73 34.04 12.47
CA GLN A 220 48.48 33.61 11.10
C GLN A 220 47.41 32.52 11.04
N ALA A 221 47.51 31.50 11.90
CA ALA A 221 46.52 30.44 12.00
C ALA A 221 45.14 30.99 12.41
N TRP A 222 45.09 31.95 13.34
CA TRP A 222 43.85 32.62 13.71
C TRP A 222 43.24 33.38 12.53
N ASN A 223 44.03 34.13 11.77
CA ASN A 223 43.55 34.85 10.60
C ASN A 223 43.02 33.90 9.51
N ASN A 224 43.72 32.78 9.28
CA ASN A 224 43.29 31.75 8.34
C ASN A 224 41.98 31.08 8.80
N PHE A 225 41.83 30.80 10.09
CA PHE A 225 40.59 30.28 10.67
C PHE A 225 39.42 31.26 10.49
N GLN A 226 39.64 32.55 10.74
CA GLN A 226 38.61 33.57 10.52
C GLN A 226 38.21 33.69 9.04
N ARG A 227 39.15 33.58 8.12
CA ARG A 227 38.87 33.53 6.68
C ARG A 227 38.07 32.28 6.32
N ALA A 228 38.43 31.12 6.86
CA ALA A 228 37.70 29.88 6.64
C ALA A 228 36.24 29.99 7.16
N LEU A 229 36.01 30.60 8.32
CA LEU A 229 34.65 30.89 8.82
C LEU A 229 33.84 31.77 7.85
N ILE A 230 34.46 32.77 7.21
CA ILE A 230 33.78 33.64 6.23
C ILE A 230 33.39 32.85 4.98
N GLU A 231 34.31 32.06 4.43
CA GLU A 231 34.03 31.25 3.24
C GLU A 231 33.01 30.14 3.53
N GLU A 232 33.08 29.53 4.71
CA GLU A 232 32.09 28.56 5.18
C GLU A 232 30.71 29.22 5.31
N PHE A 233 30.62 30.42 5.89
CA PHE A 233 29.36 31.15 5.96
C PHE A 233 28.76 31.41 4.57
N LYS A 234 29.58 31.82 3.60
CA LYS A 234 29.15 32.04 2.22
C LYS A 234 28.68 30.75 1.56
N LEU A 235 29.33 29.62 1.85
CA LEU A 235 28.93 28.31 1.35
C LEU A 235 27.51 27.95 1.82
N TRP A 236 27.18 28.19 3.09
CA TRP A 236 25.89 27.80 3.68
C TRP A 236 24.75 28.81 3.45
N PHE A 237 25.06 30.10 3.41
CA PHE A 237 24.07 31.18 3.35
C PHE A 237 24.18 32.04 2.07
N GLY A 238 24.89 31.52 1.06
CA GLY A 238 24.93 31.97 -0.34
C GLY A 238 25.43 33.39 -0.58
N ALA A 239 25.18 33.93 -1.79
CA ALA A 239 25.65 35.24 -2.25
C ALA A 239 24.49 36.24 -2.51
N GLU A 240 24.86 37.49 -2.81
CA GLU A 240 24.14 38.75 -2.58
C GLU A 240 22.72 38.89 -3.19
N ASP A 241 22.35 38.10 -4.19
CA ASP A 241 21.11 38.28 -4.98
C ASP A 241 20.17 37.05 -5.01
N ASP A 242 20.45 36.01 -4.22
CA ASP A 242 19.63 34.80 -4.21
C ASP A 242 18.60 34.80 -3.05
N LEU A 243 17.32 34.75 -3.41
CA LEU A 243 16.22 34.66 -2.45
C LEU A 243 16.26 33.33 -1.67
N GLY A 244 16.75 32.25 -2.29
CA GLY A 244 16.91 30.94 -1.66
C GLY A 244 17.87 31.00 -0.46
N SER A 245 19.00 31.68 -0.64
CA SER A 245 20.02 31.93 0.37
C SER A 245 19.49 32.75 1.56
N TRP A 246 18.70 33.79 1.28
CA TRP A 246 17.98 34.54 2.31
C TRP A 246 16.95 33.68 3.05
N HIS A 247 16.22 32.82 2.36
CA HIS A 247 15.29 31.89 3.00
C HIS A 247 16.01 30.88 3.89
N SER A 248 17.17 30.37 3.49
CA SER A 248 17.99 29.50 4.33
C SER A 248 18.39 30.18 5.64
N LEU A 249 18.84 31.44 5.58
CA LEU A 249 19.11 32.22 6.78
C LEU A 249 17.84 32.50 7.60
N CYS A 250 16.74 32.90 6.96
CA CYS A 250 15.48 33.18 7.65
C CYS A 250 14.95 31.94 8.38
N ARG A 251 15.08 30.74 7.80
CA ARG A 251 14.73 29.48 8.46
C ARG A 251 15.62 29.21 9.67
N ALA A 252 16.94 29.41 9.53
CA ALA A 252 17.89 29.26 10.64
C ALA A 252 17.57 30.21 11.81
N LEU A 253 17.06 31.41 11.49
CA LEU A 253 16.69 32.46 12.47
C LEU A 253 15.20 32.45 12.86
N ARG A 254 14.43 31.41 12.49
CA ARG A 254 13.00 31.26 12.85
C ARG A 254 12.09 32.41 12.36
N ILE A 255 12.38 32.98 11.21
CA ILE A 255 11.53 33.99 10.59
C ILE A 255 10.42 33.30 9.79
N GLU A 256 9.20 33.32 10.32
CA GLU A 256 8.00 32.83 9.66
C GLU A 256 6.87 33.89 9.72
N PRO A 257 6.10 34.09 8.63
CA PRO A 257 6.24 33.47 7.31
C PRO A 257 7.48 33.98 6.55
N LEU A 258 8.03 33.14 5.66
CA LEU A 258 9.20 33.52 4.86
C LEU A 258 8.89 34.74 3.97
N PRO A 259 9.72 35.80 4.00
CA PRO A 259 9.47 36.99 3.20
C PRO A 259 9.61 36.71 1.69
N ARG A 260 8.87 37.46 0.87
CA ARG A 260 8.80 37.23 -0.58
C ARG A 260 9.92 37.90 -1.38
N THR A 261 10.66 38.82 -0.76
CA THR A 261 11.75 39.57 -1.40
C THR A 261 13.00 39.56 -0.53
N CYS A 262 14.18 39.68 -1.15
CA CYS A 262 15.44 39.78 -0.40
C CYS A 262 15.44 41.00 0.54
N LEU A 263 14.82 42.11 0.12
CA LEU A 263 14.69 43.32 0.93
C LEU A 263 13.86 43.09 2.21
N ASP A 264 12.80 42.27 2.12
CA ASP A 264 11.98 41.96 3.29
C ASP A 264 12.67 40.92 4.20
N CYS A 265 13.44 39.99 3.62
CA CYS A 265 14.32 39.11 4.38
C CYS A 265 15.35 39.90 5.18
N GLU A 266 15.99 40.88 4.53
CA GLU A 266 16.94 41.78 5.17
C GLU A 266 16.31 42.53 6.34
N LYS A 267 15.10 43.09 6.15
CA LYS A 267 14.36 43.77 7.24
C LYS A 267 13.97 42.83 8.37
N ALA A 268 13.63 41.58 8.09
CA ALA A 268 13.21 40.62 9.11
C ALA A 268 14.40 40.13 9.96
N VAL A 269 15.57 39.97 9.35
CA VAL A 269 16.82 39.65 10.06
C VAL A 269 17.35 40.88 10.82
N ARG A 270 17.05 42.09 10.34
CA ARG A 270 17.45 43.37 10.93
C ARG A 270 16.83 43.55 12.33
N GLY A 271 17.60 43.24 13.36
CA GLY A 271 17.20 43.34 14.77
C GLY A 271 17.39 42.05 15.56
N LEU A 272 17.77 40.95 14.90
CA LEU A 272 18.13 39.70 15.55
C LEU A 272 19.62 39.69 15.89
N TYR A 273 19.96 39.33 17.12
CA TYR A 273 21.33 39.15 17.57
C TYR A 273 21.65 37.66 17.59
N VAL A 274 22.66 37.24 16.81
CA VAL A 274 23.06 35.84 16.68
C VAL A 274 24.58 35.72 16.60
N ASN A 275 25.14 34.63 17.12
CA ASN A 275 26.57 34.35 16.99
C ASN A 275 26.83 33.62 15.67
N ILE A 276 27.75 34.14 14.85
CA ILE A 276 28.06 33.59 13.52
C ILE A 276 28.62 32.16 13.60
N VAL A 277 29.44 31.86 14.61
CA VAL A 277 30.00 30.51 14.78
C VAL A 277 28.91 29.50 15.14
N ASP A 278 27.91 29.90 15.93
CA ASP A 278 26.74 29.05 16.21
C ASP A 278 25.92 28.79 14.95
N LEU A 279 25.75 29.82 14.12
CA LEU A 279 25.02 29.69 12.87
C LEU A 279 25.73 28.74 11.88
N ILE A 280 27.06 28.84 11.79
CA ILE A 280 27.89 27.93 10.97
C ILE A 280 27.84 26.51 11.54
N ALA A 281 28.00 26.34 12.87
CA ALA A 281 27.94 25.03 13.50
C ALA A 281 26.57 24.35 13.28
N TRP A 282 25.48 25.12 13.39
CA TRP A 282 24.14 24.64 13.08
C TRP A 282 23.99 24.18 11.62
N ALA A 283 24.52 24.97 10.67
CA ALA A 283 24.47 24.62 9.26
C ALA A 283 25.27 23.33 8.95
N ARG A 284 26.45 23.19 9.56
CA ARG A 284 27.29 21.97 9.44
C ARG A 284 26.62 20.71 9.98
N ASN A 285 25.80 20.85 11.02
CA ASN A 285 25.05 19.73 11.61
C ASN A 285 23.74 19.42 10.86
N GLY A 286 23.60 19.85 9.60
CA GLY A 286 22.44 19.57 8.77
C GLY A 286 21.16 20.31 9.19
N GLY A 287 21.27 21.33 10.05
CA GLY A 287 20.14 22.11 10.52
C GLY A 287 19.13 21.34 11.37
N GLY A 288 19.62 20.43 12.24
CA GLY A 288 18.81 19.59 13.13
C GLY A 288 17.94 20.34 14.16
N GLU A 289 17.32 19.58 15.08
CA GLU A 289 16.36 20.11 16.08
C GLU A 289 16.95 21.19 17.01
N ASP A 290 18.26 21.12 17.26
CA ASP A 290 18.98 22.09 18.07
C ASP A 290 18.95 23.48 17.44
N GLN A 291 18.39 24.43 18.17
CA GLN A 291 18.07 25.76 17.63
C GLN A 291 19.27 26.69 17.72
N VAL A 292 19.49 27.51 16.69
CA VAL A 292 20.43 28.61 16.77
C VAL A 292 19.94 29.61 17.81
N ARG A 293 20.79 29.90 18.81
CA ARG A 293 20.45 30.83 19.89
C ARG A 293 20.37 32.25 19.37
N LEU A 294 19.19 32.86 19.51
CA LEU A 294 18.96 34.29 19.34
C LEU A 294 19.12 35.01 20.69
N PHE A 295 19.66 36.21 20.66
CA PHE A 295 19.88 37.06 21.84
C PHE A 295 18.96 38.28 21.76
N HIS A 296 18.59 38.80 22.93
CA HIS A 296 17.67 39.94 23.02
C HIS A 296 18.41 41.28 22.92
N SER A 297 19.72 41.28 23.12
CA SER A 297 20.57 42.47 23.03
C SER A 297 21.99 42.16 22.60
N LEU A 298 22.68 43.19 22.12
CA LEU A 298 24.09 43.11 21.77
C LEU A 298 24.97 42.74 22.99
N GLU A 299 24.61 43.21 24.18
CA GLU A 299 25.38 42.93 25.40
C GLU A 299 25.30 41.45 25.78
N GLU A 300 24.10 40.85 25.67
CA GLU A 300 23.92 39.41 25.91
C GLU A 300 24.75 38.57 24.93
N LEU A 301 24.76 38.95 23.64
CA LEU A 301 25.57 38.30 22.62
C LEU A 301 27.07 38.43 22.90
N ARG A 302 27.54 39.60 23.36
CA ARG A 302 28.95 39.85 23.72
C ARG A 302 29.38 39.00 24.90
N GLU A 303 28.59 38.96 25.97
CA GLU A 303 28.89 38.16 27.15
C GLU A 303 28.89 36.65 26.83
N TYR A 304 27.93 36.21 26.01
CA TYR A 304 27.93 34.84 25.50
C TYR A 304 29.20 34.53 24.71
N THR A 305 29.58 35.40 23.76
CA THR A 305 30.75 35.22 22.90
C THR A 305 32.06 35.16 23.69
N LYS A 306 32.20 36.00 24.73
CA LYS A 306 33.34 35.95 25.65
C LYS A 306 33.38 34.64 26.44
N ARG A 307 32.23 34.20 26.97
CA ARG A 307 32.11 32.99 27.78
C ARG A 307 32.40 31.71 26.97
N THR A 308 31.86 31.60 25.75
CA THR A 308 32.00 30.40 24.91
C THR A 308 33.22 30.42 24.00
N ARG A 309 33.95 31.55 23.94
CA ARG A 309 35.09 31.77 23.03
C ARG A 309 34.73 31.62 21.55
N LYS A 310 33.44 31.75 21.19
CA LYS A 310 32.94 31.74 19.81
C LYS A 310 33.20 33.07 19.10
N ILE A 311 34.48 33.43 19.00
CA ILE A 311 34.93 34.76 18.59
C ILE A 311 34.98 34.84 17.06
N PHE A 312 34.32 35.86 16.52
CA PHE A 312 34.43 36.26 15.13
C PHE A 312 34.96 37.71 15.06
N ARG A 313 36.07 37.95 14.37
CA ARG A 313 36.66 39.29 14.21
C ARG A 313 36.04 40.00 13.02
N ASN A 314 35.57 41.22 13.24
CA ASN A 314 35.15 42.11 12.17
C ASN A 314 36.35 42.92 11.65
N ASN A 315 37.05 42.38 10.65
CA ASN A 315 38.12 43.07 9.92
C ASN A 315 37.62 43.63 8.56
N LEU A 316 36.33 43.95 8.42
CA LEU A 316 35.68 44.17 7.11
C LEU A 316 35.94 45.53 6.43
N ASP A 317 37.00 46.25 6.76
CA ASP A 317 37.23 47.60 6.21
C ASP A 317 38.14 47.66 4.96
N GLU A 318 38.64 46.56 4.38
CA GLU A 318 39.66 46.69 3.31
C GLU A 318 39.39 46.01 1.96
N THR A 319 38.37 45.18 1.80
CA THR A 319 38.08 44.60 0.47
C THR A 319 36.58 44.57 0.24
N GLY A 320 36.09 45.33 -0.75
CA GLY A 320 34.68 45.43 -1.14
C GLY A 320 34.09 44.16 -1.78
N ASN A 321 34.40 42.98 -1.23
CA ASN A 321 34.08 41.66 -1.77
C ASN A 321 33.43 40.74 -0.70
N SER A 322 32.82 41.32 0.33
CA SER A 322 32.17 40.61 1.43
C SER A 322 30.66 40.56 1.24
N ASN A 323 30.09 39.35 1.30
CA ASN A 323 28.66 39.06 1.19
C ASN A 323 27.78 40.03 2.00
N VAL A 324 26.78 40.64 1.35
CA VAL A 324 25.75 41.52 1.92
C VAL A 324 25.12 40.93 3.19
N VAL A 325 24.80 39.64 3.22
CA VAL A 325 24.18 38.96 4.37
C VAL A 325 25.10 39.01 5.59
N LEU A 326 26.36 38.60 5.41
CA LEU A 326 27.38 38.64 6.45
C LEU A 326 27.65 40.08 6.92
N ARG A 327 27.73 41.02 5.97
CA ARG A 327 27.88 42.46 6.26
C ARG A 327 26.72 43.00 7.07
N HIS A 328 25.49 42.58 6.80
CA HIS A 328 24.32 42.98 7.57
C HIS A 328 24.37 42.44 8.98
N LEU A 329 24.63 41.14 9.17
CA LEU A 329 24.78 40.55 10.50
C LEU A 329 25.91 41.23 11.30
N LEU A 330 27.04 41.54 10.65
CA LEU A 330 28.20 42.16 11.31
C LEU A 330 28.04 43.65 11.61
N ARG A 331 27.35 44.42 10.75
CA ARG A 331 27.05 45.84 11.00
C ARG A 331 26.34 46.04 12.34
N PHE A 332 25.48 45.12 12.77
CA PHE A 332 24.75 45.20 14.04
C PHE A 332 25.53 44.69 15.26
N ILE A 333 26.56 43.84 15.08
CA ILE A 333 27.42 43.38 16.18
C ILE A 333 28.38 44.51 16.64
N PHE A 334 28.72 45.45 15.74
CA PHE A 334 29.75 46.46 15.98
C PHE A 334 29.28 47.92 15.91
N GLN A 335 28.02 48.21 15.53
CA GLN A 335 27.42 49.53 15.77
C GLN A 335 26.98 49.67 17.24
N GLY A 336 27.98 49.72 18.12
CA GLY A 336 27.84 50.41 19.40
C GLY A 336 28.39 51.82 19.22
N ASN A 337 27.50 52.78 19.00
CA ASN A 337 27.65 54.12 19.58
C ASN A 337 26.47 54.32 20.52
#